data_AF-A0A379DGY4-F1
#
_entry.id   AF-A0A379DGY4-F1
#
_cell.length_a   1.000
_cell.length_b   1.000
_cell.length_c   1.000
_cell.angle_alpha   90.00
_cell.angle_beta   90.00
_cell.angle_gamma   90.00
#
_symmetry.space_group_name_H-M   'P 1'
#
loop_
_entity.id
_entity.type
_entity.pdbx_description
1 polymer ?
#
loop_
_entity_poly.entity_id
_entity_poly.type
_entity_poly.pdbx_seq_one_letter_code
_entity_poly.pdbx_strand_id
1 'polypeptide(L)'
;MALSKIMECVPNFSEGRDKEKIEKIVNPFRTRNGVKLLDYSNDEDHNRLVVTVVGEPEPLKEAVLEAVSIAVELIDLTKHQGQHPRMGAVDVIPFIPIKNVTVEDAIALSHEVGKVIGEQYKVPVFLYEKSASAPHRENLAKIRKGEFEGMAEKIHEEEWRPDYGPADIHPTAGTVAVGARMPLVAYNVNLNTADLSIADAIAKKVRFIGGGLRFCKAMGVELTDRGIVQVSMNLTDFTKTAVYRAHEMVRMEAQRYGVSIVGSEVIGLVPMQALIDCAEYYLGIENFKAEQILESRIME
;
A
#
# COMPACT_ATOMS: atom_id res chain seq x y z
N MET A 1 -6.32 -3.94 -31.44
CA MET A 1 -6.37 -4.87 -30.28
C MET A 1 -7.04 -4.11 -29.15
N ALA A 2 -7.91 -4.73 -28.35
CA ALA A 2 -8.44 -4.03 -27.18
C ALA A 2 -7.25 -3.67 -26.28
N LEU A 3 -7.10 -2.39 -25.95
CA LEU A 3 -6.07 -1.90 -25.05
C LEU A 3 -6.20 -2.64 -23.71
N SER A 4 -5.17 -3.38 -23.31
CA SER A 4 -5.22 -4.21 -22.11
C SER A 4 -5.47 -3.34 -20.87
N LYS A 5 -6.49 -3.70 -20.10
CA LYS A 5 -6.83 -3.09 -18.80
C LYS A 5 -5.96 -3.74 -17.73
N ILE A 6 -5.11 -2.96 -17.07
CA ILE A 6 -4.24 -3.47 -16.02
C ILE A 6 -4.55 -2.76 -14.70
N MET A 7 -4.81 -3.58 -13.69
CA MET A 7 -4.95 -3.18 -12.31
C MET A 7 -3.89 -3.89 -11.48
N GLU A 8 -3.35 -3.21 -10.48
CA GLU A 8 -2.52 -3.80 -9.44
C GLU A 8 -3.37 -4.06 -8.20
N CYS A 9 -3.08 -5.16 -7.51
CA CYS A 9 -3.58 -5.41 -6.17
C CYS A 9 -2.39 -5.74 -5.26
N VAL A 10 -2.39 -5.17 -4.05
CA VAL A 10 -1.31 -5.38 -3.08
C VAL A 10 -1.86 -5.93 -1.75
N PRO A 11 -2.48 -7.13 -1.74
CA PRO A 11 -3.11 -7.67 -0.54
C PRO A 11 -2.06 -7.95 0.55
N ASN A 12 -2.46 -7.78 1.81
CA ASN A 12 -1.59 -8.03 2.97
C ASN A 12 -2.21 -9.10 3.85
N PHE A 13 -1.41 -10.11 4.18
CA PHE A 13 -1.83 -11.27 4.96
C PHE A 13 -1.07 -11.31 6.29
N SER A 14 -1.77 -11.71 7.34
CA SER A 14 -1.20 -11.87 8.69
C SER A 14 -0.53 -13.24 8.82
N GLU A 15 0.47 -13.48 8.00
CA GLU A 15 1.33 -14.67 8.01
C GLU A 15 2.67 -14.31 7.35
N GLY A 16 3.78 -14.42 8.06
CA GLY A 16 5.11 -14.11 7.54
C GLY A 16 6.15 -15.20 7.79
N ARG A 17 5.77 -16.30 8.44
CA ARG A 17 6.71 -17.31 8.98
C ARG A 17 6.46 -18.70 8.41
N ASP A 18 5.21 -19.13 8.33
CA ASP A 18 4.85 -20.44 7.80
C ASP A 18 4.89 -20.42 6.26
N LYS A 19 6.01 -20.92 5.72
CA LYS A 19 6.26 -20.97 4.28
C LYS A 19 5.22 -21.80 3.52
N GLU A 20 4.66 -22.85 4.13
CA GLU A 20 3.67 -23.69 3.46
C GLU A 20 2.35 -22.92 3.28
N LYS A 21 1.93 -22.19 4.32
CA LYS A 21 0.76 -21.31 4.23
C LYS A 21 0.98 -20.18 3.22
N ILE A 22 2.14 -19.54 3.26
CA ILE A 22 2.51 -18.47 2.32
C ILE A 22 2.40 -18.98 0.88
N GLU A 23 2.99 -20.14 0.58
CA GLU A 23 2.94 -20.69 -0.78
C GLU A 23 1.51 -21.02 -1.22
N LYS A 24 0.67 -21.56 -0.33
CA LYS A 24 -0.76 -21.80 -0.62
C LYS A 24 -1.50 -20.50 -0.92
N ILE A 25 -1.26 -19.44 -0.15
CA ILE A 25 -1.89 -18.12 -0.34
C ILE A 25 -1.44 -17.44 -1.63
N VAL A 26 -0.18 -17.60 -2.02
CA VAL A 26 0.40 -16.94 -3.21
C VAL A 26 0.09 -17.69 -4.51
N ASN A 27 -0.15 -19.00 -4.44
CA ASN A 27 -0.34 -19.85 -5.62
C ASN A 27 -1.46 -19.39 -6.59
N PRO A 28 -2.64 -18.90 -6.15
CA PRO A 28 -3.67 -18.38 -7.05
C PRO A 28 -3.18 -17.26 -7.99
N PHE A 29 -2.17 -16.48 -7.57
CA PHE A 29 -1.61 -15.40 -8.37
C PHE A 29 -0.57 -15.88 -9.41
N ARG A 30 -0.11 -17.13 -9.31
CA ARG A 30 0.89 -17.71 -10.23
C ARG A 30 0.26 -18.52 -11.35
N THR A 31 -0.85 -19.18 -11.07
CA THR A 31 -1.45 -20.18 -11.97
C THR A 31 -2.57 -19.62 -12.84
N ARG A 32 -3.15 -18.46 -12.47
CA ARG A 32 -4.30 -17.90 -13.15
C ARG A 32 -3.92 -17.08 -14.38
N ASN A 33 -4.51 -17.41 -15.53
CA ASN A 33 -4.36 -16.64 -16.76
C ASN A 33 -4.90 -15.22 -16.58
N GLY A 34 -4.20 -14.23 -17.15
CA GLY A 34 -4.57 -12.81 -17.02
C GLY A 34 -4.14 -12.17 -15.69
N VAL A 35 -3.43 -12.92 -14.84
CA VAL A 35 -2.85 -12.45 -13.58
C VAL A 35 -1.36 -12.75 -13.58
N LYS A 36 -0.57 -11.84 -13.01
CA LYS A 36 0.87 -11.97 -12.88
C LYS A 36 1.29 -11.52 -11.50
N LEU A 37 1.77 -12.47 -10.70
CA LEU A 37 2.55 -12.18 -9.51
C LEU A 37 3.84 -11.43 -9.89
N LEU A 38 4.02 -10.21 -9.36
CA LEU A 38 5.23 -9.42 -9.59
C LEU A 38 6.25 -9.65 -8.49
N ASP A 39 5.79 -9.64 -7.24
CA ASP A 39 6.63 -9.80 -6.06
C ASP A 39 5.81 -10.30 -4.88
N TYR A 40 6.46 -10.90 -3.90
CA TYR A 40 5.91 -11.07 -2.56
C TYR A 40 7.04 -11.01 -1.55
N SER A 41 6.77 -10.35 -0.43
CA SER A 41 7.73 -10.19 0.66
C SER A 41 7.08 -10.66 1.95
N ASN A 42 7.69 -11.66 2.57
CA ASN A 42 7.34 -12.09 3.92
C ASN A 42 8.34 -11.49 4.91
N ASP A 43 7.81 -10.87 5.96
CA ASP A 43 8.59 -10.32 7.06
C ASP A 43 8.30 -11.16 8.31
N GLU A 44 9.32 -11.88 8.79
CA GLU A 44 9.19 -12.80 9.92
C GLU A 44 9.01 -12.06 11.27
N ASP A 45 9.59 -10.87 11.42
CA ASP A 45 9.51 -10.07 12.65
C ASP A 45 8.13 -9.41 12.76
N HIS A 46 7.66 -8.82 11.66
CA HIS A 46 6.32 -8.25 11.54
C HIS A 46 5.22 -9.31 11.37
N ASN A 47 5.61 -10.56 11.09
CA ASN A 47 4.74 -11.71 10.79
C ASN A 47 3.64 -11.36 9.77
N ARG A 48 4.08 -10.81 8.63
CA ARG A 48 3.23 -10.24 7.59
C ARG A 48 3.75 -10.62 6.22
N LEU A 49 2.83 -10.95 5.32
CA LEU A 49 3.09 -11.17 3.90
C LEU A 49 2.44 -10.04 3.10
N VAL A 50 3.24 -9.39 2.26
CA VAL A 50 2.79 -8.42 1.27
C VAL A 50 2.96 -9.05 -0.10
N VAL A 51 1.88 -9.14 -0.86
CA VAL A 51 1.91 -9.69 -2.23
C VAL A 51 1.63 -8.56 -3.20
N THR A 52 2.41 -8.46 -4.27
CA THR A 52 2.20 -7.49 -5.36
C THR A 52 1.83 -8.24 -6.63
N VAL A 53 0.62 -8.03 -7.11
CA VAL A 53 0.08 -8.74 -8.27
C VAL A 53 -0.58 -7.76 -9.23
N VAL A 54 -0.45 -8.02 -10.52
CA VAL A 54 -1.13 -7.24 -11.58
C VAL A 54 -1.96 -8.16 -12.45
N GLY A 55 -3.02 -7.64 -13.04
CA GLY A 55 -3.84 -8.40 -13.97
C GLY A 55 -4.99 -7.60 -14.56
N GLU A 56 -5.75 -8.26 -15.43
CA GLU A 56 -7.05 -7.74 -15.85
C GLU A 56 -8.02 -7.76 -14.64
N PRO A 57 -8.95 -6.78 -14.54
CA PRO A 57 -9.79 -6.63 -13.34
C PRO A 57 -10.54 -7.91 -12.92
N GLU A 58 -11.13 -8.63 -13.87
CA GLU A 58 -11.95 -9.82 -13.57
C GLU A 58 -11.08 -11.02 -13.12
N PRO A 59 -10.05 -11.46 -13.88
CA PRO A 59 -9.13 -12.49 -13.39
C PRO A 59 -8.44 -12.14 -12.07
N LEU A 60 -8.09 -10.87 -11.88
CA LEU A 60 -7.45 -10.39 -10.65
C LEU A 60 -8.39 -10.51 -9.45
N LYS A 61 -9.66 -10.12 -9.60
CA LYS A 61 -10.69 -10.30 -8.56
C LYS A 61 -10.81 -11.78 -8.16
N GLU A 62 -10.90 -12.68 -9.12
CA GLU A 62 -11.03 -14.11 -8.85
C GLU A 62 -9.79 -14.65 -8.10
N ALA A 63 -8.57 -14.26 -8.51
CA ALA A 63 -7.35 -14.65 -7.80
C ALA A 63 -7.32 -14.15 -6.35
N VAL A 64 -7.72 -12.89 -6.14
CA VAL A 64 -7.75 -12.27 -4.82
C VAL A 64 -8.77 -12.97 -3.91
N LEU A 65 -9.97 -13.25 -4.40
CA LEU A 65 -10.99 -13.95 -3.63
C LEU A 65 -10.56 -15.39 -3.26
N GLU A 66 -9.92 -16.09 -4.18
CA GLU A 66 -9.35 -17.42 -3.91
C GLU A 66 -8.27 -17.37 -2.83
N ALA A 67 -7.34 -16.42 -2.92
CA ALA A 67 -6.32 -16.19 -1.89
C ALA A 67 -6.92 -15.80 -0.53
N VAL A 68 -7.99 -14.99 -0.51
CA VAL A 68 -8.73 -14.65 0.71
C VAL A 68 -9.35 -15.90 1.33
N SER A 69 -10.00 -16.75 0.53
CA SER A 69 -10.58 -18.01 1.01
C SER A 69 -9.54 -18.88 1.71
N ILE A 70 -8.36 -19.04 1.08
CA ILE A 70 -7.25 -19.82 1.63
C ILE A 70 -6.73 -19.19 2.93
N ALA A 71 -6.56 -17.87 2.96
CA ALA A 71 -6.08 -17.16 4.15
C ALA A 71 -7.06 -17.28 5.33
N VAL A 72 -8.37 -17.16 5.09
CA VAL A 72 -9.42 -17.32 6.11
C VAL A 72 -9.42 -18.73 6.70
N GLU A 73 -9.10 -19.76 5.89
CA GLU A 73 -9.00 -21.15 6.34
C GLU A 73 -7.70 -21.42 7.14
N LEU A 74 -6.57 -20.88 6.72
CA LEU A 74 -5.25 -21.26 7.24
C LEU A 74 -4.71 -20.37 8.36
N ILE A 75 -5.21 -19.13 8.47
CA ILE A 75 -4.72 -18.14 9.43
C ILE A 75 -5.69 -18.04 10.61
N ASP A 76 -5.15 -18.25 11.81
CA ASP A 76 -5.88 -18.12 13.07
C ASP A 76 -5.27 -16.96 13.86
N LEU A 77 -5.93 -15.79 13.81
CA LEU A 77 -5.46 -14.58 14.49
C LEU A 77 -5.41 -14.72 16.01
N THR A 78 -6.19 -15.64 16.59
CA THR A 78 -6.15 -15.89 18.05
C THR A 78 -4.80 -16.42 18.51
N LYS A 79 -3.98 -16.91 17.58
CA LYS A 79 -2.62 -17.42 17.80
C LYS A 79 -1.56 -16.57 17.08
N HIS A 80 -1.98 -15.57 16.30
CA HIS A 80 -1.07 -14.72 15.55
C HIS A 80 -0.48 -13.63 16.45
N GLN A 81 0.85 -13.47 16.37
CA GLN A 81 1.56 -12.36 16.97
C GLN A 81 2.62 -11.84 15.98
N GLY A 82 2.75 -10.52 15.88
CA GLY A 82 3.71 -9.84 15.02
C GLY A 82 3.82 -8.37 15.42
N GLN A 83 4.92 -7.71 15.04
CA GLN A 83 5.13 -6.29 15.37
C GLN A 83 4.25 -5.34 14.55
N HIS A 84 3.71 -5.80 13.41
CA HIS A 84 2.88 -4.96 12.55
C HIS A 84 1.42 -4.98 13.00
N PRO A 85 0.77 -3.81 13.16
CA PRO A 85 -0.66 -3.74 13.49
C PRO A 85 -1.52 -4.46 12.45
N ARG A 86 -2.39 -5.35 12.90
CA ARG A 86 -3.25 -6.17 12.04
C ARG A 86 -4.63 -6.33 12.64
N MET A 87 -5.66 -6.39 11.79
CA MET A 87 -7.04 -6.65 12.21
C MET A 87 -7.69 -7.84 11.51
N GLY A 88 -6.97 -8.47 10.56
CA GLY A 88 -7.50 -9.51 9.68
C GLY A 88 -6.47 -10.55 9.26
N ALA A 89 -6.92 -11.78 9.01
CA ALA A 89 -6.12 -12.81 8.33
C ALA A 89 -5.65 -12.28 6.96
N VAL A 90 -6.56 -11.61 6.27
CA VAL A 90 -6.25 -10.62 5.23
C VAL A 90 -6.55 -9.25 5.81
N ASP A 91 -5.51 -8.46 6.02
CA ASP A 91 -5.62 -7.20 6.75
C ASP A 91 -6.07 -6.04 5.85
N VAL A 92 -5.52 -5.96 4.63
CA VAL A 92 -5.97 -4.98 3.62
C VAL A 92 -5.84 -5.53 2.21
N ILE A 93 -6.77 -5.13 1.34
CA ILE A 93 -6.80 -5.45 -0.10
C ILE A 93 -6.98 -4.13 -0.89
N PRO A 94 -5.87 -3.49 -1.30
CA PRO A 94 -5.89 -2.30 -2.14
C PRO A 94 -5.95 -2.67 -3.62
N PHE A 95 -6.83 -2.03 -4.38
CA PHE A 95 -6.85 -2.03 -5.85
C PHE A 95 -6.31 -0.70 -6.38
N ILE A 96 -5.40 -0.77 -7.34
CA ILE A 96 -4.69 0.39 -7.88
C ILE A 96 -4.82 0.39 -9.41
N PRO A 97 -5.37 1.46 -10.02
CA PRO A 97 -5.43 1.56 -11.47
C PRO A 97 -4.04 1.81 -12.06
N ILE A 98 -3.63 1.00 -13.05
CA ILE A 98 -2.31 1.11 -13.68
C ILE A 98 -2.40 1.55 -15.14
N LYS A 99 -3.17 0.83 -15.97
CA LYS A 99 -3.23 1.09 -17.42
C LYS A 99 -4.65 0.88 -17.95
N ASN A 100 -5.19 1.86 -18.67
CA ASN A 100 -6.53 1.81 -19.28
C ASN A 100 -7.67 1.48 -18.30
N VAL A 101 -7.47 1.83 -17.03
CA VAL A 101 -8.39 1.59 -15.92
C VAL A 101 -8.44 2.87 -15.11
N THR A 102 -9.64 3.28 -14.68
CA THR A 102 -9.81 4.49 -13.88
C THR A 102 -9.84 4.16 -12.37
N VAL A 103 -9.80 5.20 -11.54
CA VAL A 103 -10.01 5.03 -10.09
C VAL A 103 -11.43 4.50 -9.83
N GLU A 104 -12.42 4.93 -10.61
CA GLU A 104 -13.80 4.48 -10.51
C GLU A 104 -13.94 2.98 -10.81
N ASP A 105 -13.20 2.47 -11.80
CA ASP A 105 -13.12 1.03 -12.07
C ASP A 105 -12.55 0.26 -10.86
N ALA A 106 -11.49 0.79 -10.22
CA ALA A 106 -10.89 0.20 -9.03
C ALA A 106 -11.83 0.25 -7.81
N ILE A 107 -12.57 1.35 -7.65
CA ILE A 107 -13.60 1.47 -6.61
C ILE A 107 -14.68 0.41 -6.84
N ALA A 108 -15.23 0.31 -8.06
CA ALA A 108 -16.25 -0.69 -8.38
C ALA A 108 -15.78 -2.12 -8.05
N LEU A 109 -14.56 -2.48 -8.46
CA LEU A 109 -13.99 -3.80 -8.17
C LEU A 109 -13.82 -4.04 -6.66
N SER A 110 -13.38 -3.01 -5.90
CA SER A 110 -13.23 -3.10 -4.45
C SER A 110 -14.56 -3.35 -3.73
N HIS A 111 -15.66 -2.76 -4.22
CA HIS A 111 -17.00 -3.00 -3.70
C HIS A 111 -17.48 -4.43 -4.00
N GLU A 112 -17.27 -4.92 -5.23
CA GLU A 112 -17.61 -6.29 -5.60
C GLU A 112 -16.86 -7.31 -4.74
N VAL A 113 -15.55 -7.15 -4.60
CA VAL A 113 -14.69 -8.01 -3.78
C VAL A 113 -15.13 -7.96 -2.32
N GLY A 114 -15.33 -6.76 -1.77
CA GLY A 114 -15.78 -6.58 -0.39
C GLY A 114 -17.13 -7.25 -0.12
N LYS A 115 -18.08 -7.11 -1.04
CA LYS A 115 -19.39 -7.77 -0.94
C LYS A 115 -19.26 -9.29 -0.92
N VAL A 116 -18.49 -9.87 -1.85
CA VAL A 116 -18.28 -11.32 -1.91
C VAL A 116 -17.61 -11.83 -0.63
N ILE A 117 -16.61 -11.13 -0.10
CA ILE A 117 -15.94 -11.52 1.15
C ILE A 117 -16.92 -11.54 2.33
N GLY A 118 -17.71 -10.49 2.49
CA GLY A 118 -18.72 -10.42 3.54
C GLY A 118 -19.81 -11.47 3.42
N GLU A 119 -20.27 -11.75 2.21
CA GLU A 119 -21.36 -12.69 1.94
C GLU A 119 -20.92 -14.16 2.03
N GLN A 120 -19.79 -14.52 1.41
CA GLN A 120 -19.35 -15.92 1.28
C GLN A 120 -18.47 -16.36 2.46
N TYR A 121 -17.50 -15.55 2.86
CA TYR A 121 -16.52 -15.92 3.90
C TYR A 121 -16.94 -15.42 5.29
N LYS A 122 -18.04 -14.65 5.39
CA LYS A 122 -18.56 -14.09 6.65
C LYS A 122 -17.53 -13.25 7.40
N VAL A 123 -16.58 -12.65 6.68
CA VAL A 123 -15.60 -11.72 7.25
C VAL A 123 -16.16 -10.30 7.10
N PRO A 124 -16.31 -9.51 8.18
CA PRO A 124 -16.74 -8.12 8.07
C PRO A 124 -15.73 -7.29 7.29
N VAL A 125 -16.25 -6.43 6.42
CA VAL A 125 -15.45 -5.62 5.49
C VAL A 125 -15.63 -4.13 5.78
N PHE A 126 -14.51 -3.42 5.84
CA PHE A 126 -14.45 -1.97 5.87
C PHE A 126 -13.92 -1.44 4.54
N LEU A 127 -14.69 -0.57 3.88
CA LEU A 127 -14.19 0.13 2.71
C LEU A 127 -13.32 1.31 3.14
N TYR A 128 -12.17 1.47 2.47
CA TYR A 128 -11.17 2.48 2.85
C TYR A 128 -10.63 3.26 1.64
N GLU A 129 -9.82 4.29 1.92
CA GLU A 129 -9.28 5.22 0.91
C GLU A 129 -10.38 5.73 -0.04
N LYS A 130 -10.22 5.62 -1.35
CA LYS A 130 -11.19 6.14 -2.32
C LYS A 130 -12.52 5.38 -2.34
N SER A 131 -12.57 4.21 -1.73
CA SER A 131 -13.80 3.42 -1.57
C SER A 131 -14.51 3.68 -0.26
N ALA A 132 -13.94 4.48 0.64
CA ALA A 132 -14.48 4.71 1.97
C ALA A 132 -15.93 5.25 1.90
N SER A 133 -16.83 4.60 2.63
CA SER A 133 -18.23 5.03 2.76
C SER A 133 -18.41 6.27 3.64
N ALA A 134 -17.39 6.61 4.42
CA ALA A 134 -17.38 7.78 5.28
C ALA A 134 -15.96 8.35 5.45
N PRO A 135 -15.79 9.67 5.65
CA PRO A 135 -14.47 10.32 5.69
C PRO A 135 -13.50 9.77 6.76
N HIS A 136 -14.01 9.30 7.91
CA HIS A 136 -13.16 8.74 8.97
C HIS A 136 -12.56 7.38 8.60
N ARG A 137 -13.12 6.68 7.60
CA ARG A 137 -12.64 5.38 7.10
C ARG A 137 -11.59 5.50 6.01
N GLU A 138 -11.36 6.69 5.44
CA GLU A 138 -10.32 6.87 4.43
C GLU A 138 -8.94 6.43 4.94
N ASN A 139 -8.62 6.74 6.20
CA ASN A 139 -7.34 6.38 6.80
C ASN A 139 -7.40 4.99 7.44
N LEU A 140 -6.70 4.05 6.83
CA LEU A 140 -6.53 2.68 7.29
C LEU A 140 -6.08 2.55 8.75
N ALA A 141 -5.21 3.44 9.24
CA ALA A 141 -4.75 3.40 10.62
C ALA A 141 -5.88 3.72 11.62
N LYS A 142 -6.90 4.49 11.22
CA LYS A 142 -8.09 4.72 12.05
C LYS A 142 -8.97 3.47 12.08
N ILE A 143 -9.15 2.79 10.95
CA ILE A 143 -9.88 1.50 10.89
C ILE A 143 -9.16 0.45 11.74
N ARG A 144 -7.85 0.30 11.58
CA ARG A 144 -7.03 -0.69 12.32
C ARG A 144 -6.76 -0.34 13.78
N LYS A 145 -7.17 0.85 14.26
CA LYS A 145 -6.96 1.23 15.66
C LYS A 145 -7.68 0.24 16.56
N GLY A 146 -6.93 -0.40 17.45
CA GLY A 146 -7.40 -1.48 18.32
C GLY A 146 -6.96 -2.87 17.84
N GLU A 147 -6.45 -2.99 16.60
CA GLU A 147 -5.99 -4.25 16.00
C GLU A 147 -7.07 -5.34 16.04
N PHE A 148 -6.72 -6.62 15.93
CA PHE A 148 -7.68 -7.73 15.98
C PHE A 148 -8.46 -7.73 17.31
N GLU A 149 -7.77 -7.52 18.43
CA GLU A 149 -8.32 -7.62 19.78
C GLU A 149 -9.39 -6.56 20.06
N GLY A 150 -9.21 -5.33 19.56
CA GLY A 150 -10.15 -4.23 19.77
C GLY A 150 -11.32 -4.22 18.80
N MET A 151 -11.27 -4.98 17.70
CA MET A 151 -12.34 -4.96 16.69
C MET A 151 -13.62 -5.63 17.18
N ALA A 152 -13.54 -6.57 18.12
CA ALA A 152 -14.71 -7.22 18.72
C ALA A 152 -15.68 -6.21 19.37
N GLU A 153 -15.14 -5.19 20.04
CA GLU A 153 -15.95 -4.13 20.66
C GLU A 153 -16.30 -3.04 19.64
N LYS A 154 -15.30 -2.60 18.88
CA LYS A 154 -15.41 -1.47 17.97
C LYS A 154 -16.46 -1.69 16.88
N ILE A 155 -16.61 -2.90 16.36
CA ILE A 155 -17.55 -3.20 15.27
C ILE A 155 -19.03 -2.94 15.64
N HIS A 156 -19.33 -2.89 16.94
CA HIS A 156 -20.67 -2.59 17.47
C HIS A 156 -20.92 -1.10 17.69
N GLU A 157 -19.89 -0.26 17.59
CA GLU A 157 -20.07 1.19 17.56
C GLU A 157 -20.75 1.60 16.25
N GLU A 158 -21.75 2.48 16.32
CA GLU A 158 -22.54 2.91 15.15
C GLU A 158 -21.65 3.44 14.01
N GLU A 159 -20.58 4.16 14.36
CA GLU A 159 -19.60 4.73 13.42
C GLU A 159 -18.75 3.67 12.69
N TRP A 160 -18.59 2.48 13.28
CA TRP A 160 -17.73 1.39 12.82
C TRP A 160 -18.49 0.12 12.44
N ARG A 161 -19.78 0.25 12.11
CA ARG A 161 -20.53 -0.84 11.48
C ARG A 161 -19.91 -1.21 10.11
N PRO A 162 -19.62 -2.49 9.81
CA PRO A 162 -19.01 -2.89 8.54
C PRO A 162 -19.86 -2.50 7.33
N ASP A 163 -19.20 -2.23 6.21
CA ASP A 163 -19.84 -1.95 4.93
C ASP A 163 -20.48 -3.21 4.34
N TYR A 164 -19.81 -4.36 4.51
CA TYR A 164 -20.31 -5.67 4.12
C TYR A 164 -20.01 -6.73 5.19
N GLY A 165 -20.77 -7.82 5.15
CA GLY A 165 -20.61 -8.95 6.07
C GLY A 165 -21.32 -8.78 7.41
N PRO A 166 -21.06 -9.68 8.38
CA PRO A 166 -21.68 -9.64 9.70
C PRO A 166 -21.30 -8.39 10.50
N ALA A 167 -22.14 -7.95 11.44
CA ALA A 167 -21.82 -6.88 12.38
C ALA A 167 -21.08 -7.41 13.63
N ASP A 168 -20.21 -8.40 13.43
CA ASP A 168 -19.37 -9.05 14.44
C ASP A 168 -18.11 -9.56 13.74
N ILE A 169 -17.01 -9.71 14.49
CA ILE A 169 -15.74 -10.17 13.93
C ILE A 169 -15.80 -11.65 13.54
N HIS A 170 -15.05 -12.02 12.50
CA HIS A 170 -14.84 -13.43 12.25
C HIS A 170 -13.94 -14.02 13.36
N PRO A 171 -14.29 -15.14 14.00
CA PRO A 171 -13.58 -15.63 15.20
C PRO A 171 -12.07 -15.81 15.04
N THR A 172 -11.63 -16.32 13.90
CA THR A 172 -10.21 -16.55 13.58
C THR A 172 -9.64 -15.56 12.57
N ALA A 173 -10.43 -15.15 11.58
CA ALA A 173 -9.98 -14.28 10.48
C ALA A 173 -10.12 -12.77 10.75
N GLY A 174 -10.80 -12.35 11.82
CA GLY A 174 -10.96 -10.94 12.17
C GLY A 174 -11.82 -10.16 11.17
N THR A 175 -11.28 -9.06 10.65
CA THR A 175 -11.94 -8.13 9.74
C THR A 175 -10.99 -7.72 8.61
N VAL A 176 -11.50 -7.29 7.45
CA VAL A 176 -10.65 -6.88 6.32
C VAL A 176 -10.97 -5.46 5.85
N ALA A 177 -9.93 -4.69 5.51
CA ALA A 177 -10.10 -3.44 4.76
C ALA A 177 -9.98 -3.70 3.25
N VAL A 178 -10.92 -3.22 2.45
CA VAL A 178 -10.88 -3.34 0.98
C VAL A 178 -11.07 -1.96 0.38
N GLY A 179 -10.29 -1.59 -0.65
CA GLY A 179 -10.51 -0.27 -1.24
C GLY A 179 -9.61 0.04 -2.41
N ALA A 180 -9.86 1.18 -3.03
CA ALA A 180 -9.10 1.69 -4.15
C ALA A 180 -8.19 2.85 -3.72
N ARG A 181 -6.99 2.91 -4.30
CA ARG A 181 -6.07 4.04 -4.11
C ARG A 181 -5.22 4.27 -5.35
N MET A 182 -4.63 5.46 -5.43
CA MET A 182 -3.59 5.74 -6.43
C MET A 182 -2.31 4.94 -6.12
N PRO A 183 -1.44 4.72 -7.12
CA PRO A 183 -0.13 4.15 -6.89
C PRO A 183 0.62 4.99 -5.86
N LEU A 184 1.23 4.30 -4.91
CA LEU A 184 2.03 4.92 -3.86
C LEU A 184 3.50 4.74 -4.23
N VAL A 185 4.30 5.77 -3.98
CA VAL A 185 5.75 5.70 -4.12
C VAL A 185 6.38 5.75 -2.73
N ALA A 186 6.96 4.64 -2.30
CA ALA A 186 7.78 4.57 -1.09
C ALA A 186 9.21 5.00 -1.47
N TYR A 187 9.62 6.15 -0.95
CA TYR A 187 10.85 6.82 -1.31
C TYR A 187 11.54 7.37 -0.07
N ASN A 188 12.75 6.91 0.19
CA ASN A 188 13.52 7.32 1.35
C ASN A 188 14.72 8.17 0.93
N VAL A 189 15.10 9.13 1.76
CA VAL A 189 16.26 9.99 1.54
C VAL A 189 17.24 9.82 2.69
N ASN A 190 18.46 9.41 2.37
CA ASN A 190 19.52 9.10 3.32
C ASN A 190 20.30 10.36 3.70
N LEU A 191 20.45 10.61 4.99
CA LEU A 191 21.11 11.78 5.55
C LEU A 191 22.50 11.40 6.07
N ASN A 192 23.49 12.27 5.90
CA ASN A 192 24.85 12.08 6.40
C ASN A 192 24.97 12.36 7.90
N THR A 193 24.17 11.67 8.71
CA THR A 193 24.16 11.78 10.16
C THR A 193 23.58 10.51 10.77
N ALA A 194 23.99 10.18 11.99
CA ALA A 194 23.36 9.13 12.81
C ALA A 194 22.26 9.70 13.73
N ASP A 195 22.06 11.02 13.75
CA ASP A 195 21.12 11.67 14.64
C ASP A 195 19.67 11.56 14.12
N LEU A 196 18.92 10.62 14.70
CA LEU A 196 17.51 10.37 14.37
C LEU A 196 16.63 11.60 14.61
N SER A 197 16.98 12.45 15.59
CA SER A 197 16.19 13.65 15.90
C SER A 197 16.16 14.63 14.72
N ILE A 198 17.22 14.68 13.92
CA ILE A 198 17.29 15.49 12.69
C ILE A 198 16.35 14.91 11.63
N ALA A 199 16.39 13.61 11.38
CA ALA A 199 15.49 12.96 10.42
C ALA A 199 14.02 13.13 10.81
N ASP A 200 13.68 12.99 12.10
CA ASP A 200 12.32 13.22 12.61
C ASP A 200 11.87 14.67 12.48
N ALA A 201 12.76 15.63 12.75
CA ALA A 201 12.46 17.04 12.57
C ALA A 201 12.16 17.36 11.09
N ILE A 202 12.97 16.84 10.17
CA ILE A 202 12.75 17.02 8.72
C ILE A 202 11.46 16.31 8.28
N ALA A 203 11.24 15.07 8.69
CA ALA A 203 10.04 14.31 8.37
C ALA A 203 8.76 15.04 8.82
N LYS A 204 8.77 15.67 10.00
CA LYS A 204 7.66 16.50 10.49
C LYS A 204 7.39 17.70 9.59
N LYS A 205 8.41 18.32 8.99
CA LYS A 205 8.25 19.43 8.03
C LYS A 205 7.78 18.97 6.66
N VAL A 206 8.20 17.78 6.22
CA VAL A 206 7.86 17.26 4.90
C VAL A 206 6.44 16.68 4.85
N ARG A 207 5.99 15.99 5.91
CA ARG A 207 4.69 15.32 5.91
C ARG A 207 3.51 16.27 6.05
N PHE A 208 2.39 15.90 5.42
CA PHE A 208 1.18 16.72 5.41
C PHE A 208 0.65 17.05 6.82
N ILE A 209 0.66 16.07 7.74
CA ILE A 209 0.14 16.28 9.11
C ILE A 209 0.93 17.35 9.89
N GLY A 210 2.17 17.66 9.48
CA GLY A 210 2.97 18.76 10.03
C GLY A 210 2.89 20.06 9.24
N GLY A 211 1.95 20.17 8.29
CA GLY A 211 1.80 21.33 7.40
C GLY A 211 2.67 21.28 6.14
N GLY A 212 3.34 20.15 5.88
CA GLY A 212 4.21 19.96 4.72
C GLY A 212 3.46 19.62 3.43
N LEU A 213 4.09 18.78 2.60
CA LEU A 213 3.55 18.37 1.31
C LEU A 213 2.28 17.53 1.48
N ARG A 214 1.21 17.93 0.78
CA ARG A 214 0.01 17.11 0.64
C ARG A 214 0.38 15.79 -0.05
N PHE A 215 -0.35 14.72 0.25
CA PHE A 215 -0.07 13.38 -0.29
C PHE A 215 1.31 12.82 0.08
N CYS A 216 1.95 13.36 1.13
CA CYS A 216 3.20 12.84 1.66
C CYS A 216 3.03 12.47 3.14
N LYS A 217 3.32 11.21 3.46
CA LYS A 217 3.56 10.73 4.84
C LYS A 217 5.07 10.56 5.00
N ALA A 218 5.62 10.95 6.14
CA ALA A 218 7.04 10.80 6.41
C ALA A 218 7.34 10.54 7.89
N MET A 219 8.46 9.86 8.14
CA MET A 219 9.03 9.63 9.46
C MET A 219 10.56 9.48 9.39
N GLY A 220 11.25 9.77 10.50
CA GLY A 220 12.66 9.41 10.63
C GLY A 220 12.81 7.91 10.87
N VAL A 221 13.82 7.30 10.25
CA VAL A 221 14.17 5.89 10.44
C VAL A 221 15.68 5.79 10.55
N GLU A 222 16.16 4.93 11.44
CA GLU A 222 17.57 4.61 11.59
C GLU A 222 17.95 3.45 10.65
N LEU A 223 19.13 3.54 10.03
CA LEU A 223 19.76 2.46 9.28
C LEU A 223 21.00 2.00 10.06
N THR A 224 20.78 1.17 11.08
CA THR A 224 21.79 0.74 12.05
C THR A 224 23.05 0.18 11.39
N ASP A 225 22.88 -0.65 10.35
CA ASP A 225 23.99 -1.29 9.62
C ASP A 225 24.89 -0.29 8.88
N ARG A 226 24.36 0.90 8.58
CA ARG A 226 25.07 1.95 7.86
C ARG A 226 25.51 3.10 8.77
N GLY A 227 25.08 3.11 10.04
CA GLY A 227 25.35 4.21 10.97
C GLY A 227 24.80 5.55 10.49
N ILE A 228 23.71 5.55 9.72
CA ILE A 228 23.05 6.76 9.21
C ILE A 228 21.55 6.73 9.49
N VAL A 229 20.89 7.87 9.31
CA VAL A 229 19.43 7.98 9.36
C VAL A 229 18.87 8.38 8.02
N GLN A 230 17.58 8.10 7.82
CA GLN A 230 16.85 8.41 6.62
C GLN A 230 15.53 9.10 6.95
N VAL A 231 15.08 9.95 6.04
CA VAL A 231 13.69 10.41 6.01
C VAL A 231 12.94 9.43 5.12
N SER A 232 12.17 8.52 5.74
CA SER A 232 11.30 7.60 5.01
C SER A 232 10.03 8.31 4.60
N MET A 233 9.63 8.20 3.33
CA MET A 233 8.44 8.85 2.82
C MET A 233 7.56 7.90 2.01
N ASN A 234 6.26 8.09 2.15
CA ASN A 234 5.22 7.47 1.35
C ASN A 234 4.46 8.58 0.63
N LEU A 235 4.67 8.69 -0.68
CA LEU A 235 3.91 9.58 -1.56
C LEU A 235 2.65 8.86 -1.99
N THR A 236 1.53 9.21 -1.37
CA THR A 236 0.23 8.54 -1.58
C THR A 236 -0.42 8.90 -2.90
N ASP A 237 0.04 9.97 -3.56
CA ASP A 237 -0.32 10.35 -4.93
C ASP A 237 0.83 11.16 -5.55
N PHE A 238 1.69 10.46 -6.28
CA PHE A 238 2.89 11.07 -6.89
C PHE A 238 2.54 12.05 -8.03
N THR A 239 1.34 11.94 -8.61
CA THR A 239 0.89 12.84 -9.69
C THR A 239 0.52 14.22 -9.17
N LYS A 240 0.25 14.34 -7.86
CA LYS A 240 -0.03 15.60 -7.17
C LYS A 240 1.19 16.13 -6.42
N THR A 241 1.96 15.24 -5.81
CA THR A 241 3.25 15.55 -5.16
C THR A 241 4.33 14.66 -5.73
N ALA A 242 5.06 15.20 -6.71
CA ALA A 242 6.13 14.49 -7.38
C ALA A 242 7.30 14.13 -6.44
N VAL A 243 8.00 13.04 -6.76
CA VAL A 243 9.15 12.53 -6.01
C VAL A 243 10.25 13.58 -5.88
N TYR A 244 10.61 14.27 -6.97
CA TYR A 244 11.64 15.32 -6.95
C TYR A 244 11.29 16.43 -5.95
N ARG A 245 10.01 16.82 -5.82
CA ARG A 245 9.59 17.90 -4.93
C ARG A 245 9.77 17.49 -3.46
N ALA A 246 9.43 16.26 -3.13
CA ALA A 246 9.66 15.71 -1.79
C ALA A 246 11.17 15.60 -1.50
N HIS A 247 11.96 15.12 -2.46
CA HIS A 247 13.41 15.06 -2.35
C HIS A 247 14.04 16.44 -2.11
N GLU A 248 13.68 17.45 -2.91
CA GLU A 248 14.18 18.82 -2.75
C GLU A 248 13.80 19.41 -1.39
N MET A 249 12.58 19.18 -0.92
CA MET A 249 12.16 19.67 0.39
C MET A 249 12.99 19.04 1.52
N VAL A 250 13.27 17.73 1.46
CA VAL A 250 14.19 17.08 2.41
C VAL A 250 15.58 17.71 2.33
N ARG A 251 16.09 17.96 1.11
CA ARG A 251 17.40 18.58 0.91
C ARG A 251 17.48 19.97 1.53
N MET A 252 16.48 20.81 1.28
CA MET A 252 16.41 22.16 1.83
C MET A 252 16.34 22.15 3.36
N GLU A 253 15.53 21.26 3.95
CA GLU A 253 15.44 21.15 5.41
C GLU A 253 16.72 20.57 6.02
N ALA A 254 17.37 19.58 5.39
CA ALA A 254 18.64 19.01 5.86
C ALA A 254 19.79 20.04 5.90
N GLN A 255 19.85 20.94 4.91
CA GLN A 255 20.83 22.02 4.88
C GLN A 255 20.75 22.94 6.10
N ARG A 256 19.56 23.13 6.69
CA ARG A 256 19.38 23.94 7.91
C ARG A 256 20.07 23.35 9.14
N TYR A 257 20.37 22.05 9.11
CA TYR A 257 21.10 21.34 10.15
C TYR A 257 22.57 21.10 9.77
N GLY A 258 23.04 21.61 8.63
CA GLY A 258 24.38 21.33 8.12
C GLY A 258 24.59 19.88 7.68
N VAL A 259 23.51 19.14 7.42
CA VAL A 259 23.56 17.73 7.01
C VAL A 259 23.37 17.61 5.50
N SER A 260 24.21 16.82 4.85
CA SER A 260 24.10 16.50 3.42
C SER A 260 23.24 15.25 3.19
N ILE A 261 22.63 15.17 2.01
CA ILE A 261 22.04 13.91 1.51
C ILE A 261 23.16 13.04 0.94
N VAL A 262 23.16 11.76 1.28
CA VAL A 262 24.16 10.75 0.81
C VAL A 262 23.58 9.71 -0.13
N GLY A 263 22.26 9.78 -0.38
CA GLY A 263 21.58 8.93 -1.34
C GLY A 263 20.08 8.91 -1.12
N SER A 264 19.40 8.07 -1.88
CA SER A 264 17.97 7.82 -1.75
C SER A 264 17.63 6.43 -2.22
N GLU A 265 16.53 5.89 -1.75
CA GLU A 265 16.09 4.53 -2.02
C GLU A 265 14.62 4.50 -2.41
N VAL A 266 14.30 3.74 -3.45
CA VAL A 266 12.93 3.34 -3.76
C VAL A 266 12.68 2.00 -3.07
N ILE A 267 11.61 1.90 -2.30
CA ILE A 267 11.23 0.66 -1.63
C ILE A 267 10.15 -0.03 -2.46
N GLY A 268 10.43 -1.23 -2.95
CA GLY A 268 9.52 -1.98 -3.81
C GLY A 268 9.48 -1.44 -5.24
N LEU A 269 8.30 -1.47 -5.85
CA LEU A 269 8.08 -1.01 -7.22
C LEU A 269 7.70 0.48 -7.25
N VAL A 270 8.06 1.15 -8.34
CA VAL A 270 7.70 2.55 -8.59
C VAL A 270 7.09 2.69 -9.99
N PRO A 271 6.02 3.48 -10.16
CA PRO A 271 5.53 3.82 -11.49
C PRO A 271 6.61 4.53 -12.30
N MET A 272 6.83 4.09 -13.54
CA MET A 272 7.83 4.67 -14.44
C MET A 272 7.68 6.20 -14.56
N GLN A 273 6.44 6.69 -14.62
CA GLN A 273 6.15 8.12 -14.70
C GLN A 273 6.74 8.92 -13.53
N ALA A 274 6.74 8.38 -12.31
CA ALA A 274 7.29 9.08 -11.15
C ALA A 274 8.80 9.37 -11.29
N LEU A 275 9.54 8.49 -11.99
CA LEU A 275 10.96 8.67 -12.28
C LEU A 275 11.17 9.62 -13.47
N ILE A 276 10.33 9.52 -14.49
CA ILE A 276 10.36 10.43 -15.64
C ILE A 276 10.13 11.87 -15.20
N ASP A 277 9.15 12.12 -14.32
CA ASP A 277 8.87 13.45 -13.78
C ASP A 277 10.10 14.05 -13.07
N CYS A 278 10.93 13.20 -12.44
CA CYS A 278 12.20 13.63 -11.85
C CYS A 278 13.24 13.98 -12.92
N ALA A 279 13.38 13.13 -13.95
CA ALA A 279 14.31 13.36 -15.05
C ALA A 279 13.97 14.66 -15.79
N GLU A 280 12.70 14.88 -16.11
CA GLU A 280 12.21 16.10 -16.74
C GLU A 280 12.54 17.34 -15.89
N TYR A 281 12.28 17.29 -14.59
CA TYR A 281 12.56 18.39 -13.67
C TYR A 281 14.05 18.73 -13.57
N TYR A 282 14.92 17.73 -13.33
CA TYR A 282 16.35 17.98 -13.12
C TYR A 282 17.12 18.29 -14.41
N LEU A 283 16.68 17.74 -15.55
CA LEU A 283 17.31 18.02 -16.85
C LEU A 283 16.74 19.28 -17.51
N GLY A 284 15.60 19.80 -17.04
CA GLY A 284 14.93 20.96 -17.63
C GLY A 284 14.43 20.68 -19.05
N ILE A 285 13.92 19.48 -19.30
CA ILE A 285 13.46 19.10 -20.64
C ILE A 285 12.20 19.88 -20.98
N GLU A 286 12.22 20.66 -22.05
CA GLU A 286 11.08 21.45 -22.48
C GLU A 286 10.17 20.65 -23.41
N ASN A 287 8.86 20.79 -23.21
CA ASN A 287 7.81 20.17 -24.05
C ASN A 287 7.93 18.65 -24.19
N PHE A 288 8.47 17.98 -23.17
CA PHE A 288 8.56 16.52 -23.15
C PHE A 288 7.17 15.91 -23.10
N LYS A 289 6.96 14.85 -23.88
CA LYS A 289 5.70 14.10 -23.88
C LYS A 289 5.95 12.61 -23.72
N ALA A 290 4.99 11.92 -23.12
CA ALA A 290 5.08 10.49 -22.87
C ALA A 290 5.26 9.68 -24.17
N GLU A 291 4.77 10.18 -25.32
CA GLU A 291 4.91 9.50 -26.62
C GLU A 291 6.32 9.57 -27.21
N GLN A 292 7.23 10.33 -26.58
CA GLN A 292 8.66 10.35 -26.92
C GLN A 292 9.44 9.26 -26.19
N ILE A 293 8.82 8.58 -25.21
CA ILE A 293 9.41 7.41 -24.55
C ILE A 293 9.21 6.22 -25.48
N LEU A 294 10.31 5.61 -25.92
CA LEU A 294 10.30 4.53 -26.89
C LEU A 294 9.48 3.34 -26.39
N GLU A 295 9.69 2.93 -25.14
CA GLU A 295 9.01 1.80 -24.50
C GLU A 295 7.50 2.03 -24.42
N SER A 296 7.04 3.26 -24.16
CA SER A 296 5.61 3.60 -24.15
C SER A 296 4.94 3.28 -25.49
N ARG A 297 5.65 3.45 -26.61
CA ARG A 297 5.13 3.12 -27.95
C ARG A 297 5.18 1.63 -28.29
N ILE A 298 6.11 0.89 -27.67
CA ILE A 298 6.22 -0.56 -27.87
C ILE A 298 5.14 -1.30 -27.05
N MET A 299 4.73 -0.71 -25.92
CA MET A 299 3.75 -1.29 -25.01
C MET A 299 2.28 -0.97 -25.36
N GLU A 300 2.01 -0.16 -26.38
CA GLU A 300 0.66 0.08 -26.95
C GLU A 300 0.13 -1.11 -27.75
#